data_AF-A0A7V9ZJ70-F1
#
_entry.id   AF-A0A7V9ZJ70-F1
#
_cell.length_a   1.000
_cell.length_b   1.000
_cell.length_c   1.000
_cell.angle_alpha   90.00
_cell.angle_beta   90.00
_cell.angle_gamma   90.00
#
_symmetry.space_group_name_H-M   'P 1'
#
loop_
_entity.id
_entity.type
_entity.pdbx_description
1 polymer ?
#
loop_
_entity_poly.entity_id
_entity_poly.type
_entity_poly.pdbx_seq_one_letter_code
_entity_poly.pdbx_strand_id
1 'polypeptide(L)'
;MAEDDDKRIKELQKQAKDDRKLIERAADVLGEIDRNDGLSDVHADVLAALRIRIEGKPRGSLEDLLTAAGPLVGKKDLGDVLGGGEDKPTDAGWPVVEEKKRDWPTL
;
A
#
# COMPACT_ATOMS: atom_id res chain seq x y z
N MET A 1 -32.85 -15.72 -29.88
CA MET A 1 -31.53 -15.28 -30.38
C MET A 1 -31.04 -14.05 -29.61
N ALA A 2 -31.73 -12.91 -29.62
CA ALA A 2 -31.32 -11.73 -28.83
C ALA A 2 -31.29 -11.96 -27.29
N GLU A 3 -32.25 -12.73 -26.74
CA GLU A 3 -32.26 -13.05 -25.30
C GLU A 3 -31.09 -13.94 -24.83
N ASP A 4 -30.59 -14.81 -25.70
CA ASP A 4 -29.44 -15.67 -25.39
C ASP A 4 -28.13 -14.88 -25.39
N ASP A 5 -27.99 -13.92 -26.33
CA ASP A 5 -26.85 -13.02 -26.39
C ASP A 5 -26.78 -12.10 -25.16
N ASP A 6 -27.92 -11.56 -24.71
CA ASP A 6 -28.00 -10.75 -23.48
C ASP A 6 -27.61 -11.54 -22.23
N LYS A 7 -28.03 -12.81 -22.14
CA LYS A 7 -27.65 -13.70 -21.04
C LYS A 7 -26.15 -13.94 -21.03
N ARG A 8 -25.57 -14.21 -22.20
CA ARG A 8 -24.14 -14.46 -22.36
C ARG A 8 -23.31 -13.23 -22.01
N ILE A 9 -23.75 -12.03 -22.40
CA ILE A 9 -23.10 -10.77 -22.03
C ILE A 9 -23.11 -10.58 -20.51
N LYS A 10 -24.25 -10.82 -19.85
CA LYS A 10 -24.34 -10.71 -18.38
C LYS A 10 -23.41 -11.69 -17.65
N GLU A 11 -23.29 -12.91 -18.16
CA GLU A 11 -22.40 -13.92 -17.59
C GLU A 11 -20.93 -13.54 -17.73
N LEU A 12 -20.52 -13.05 -18.90
CA LEU A 12 -19.18 -12.52 -19.13
C LEU A 12 -18.88 -11.30 -18.25
N GLN A 13 -19.84 -10.40 -18.06
CA GLN A 13 -19.69 -9.27 -17.15
C GLN A 13 -19.53 -9.71 -15.69
N LYS A 14 -20.25 -10.75 -15.27
CA LYS A 14 -20.13 -11.31 -13.93
C LYS A 14 -18.74 -11.92 -13.74
N GLN A 15 -18.30 -12.74 -14.70
CA GLN A 15 -16.97 -13.35 -14.68
C GLN A 15 -15.88 -12.28 -14.63
N ALA A 16 -15.95 -11.25 -15.46
CA ALA A 16 -14.98 -10.15 -15.46
C ALA A 16 -14.93 -9.41 -14.10
N LYS A 17 -16.07 -9.25 -13.41
CA LYS A 17 -16.11 -8.66 -12.07
C LYS A 17 -15.48 -9.56 -11.01
N ASP A 18 -15.73 -10.86 -11.09
CA ASP A 18 -15.19 -11.83 -10.14
C ASP A 18 -13.67 -11.99 -10.34
N ASP A 19 -13.21 -12.05 -11.59
CA ASP A 19 -11.78 -12.04 -11.93
C ASP A 19 -11.08 -10.77 -11.44
N ARG A 20 -11.72 -9.60 -11.60
CA ARG A 20 -11.19 -8.34 -11.07
C ARG A 20 -11.00 -8.39 -9.56
N LYS A 21 -12.00 -8.89 -8.81
CA LYS A 21 -11.88 -9.05 -7.35
C LYS A 21 -10.75 -10.00 -6.95
N LEU A 22 -10.53 -11.04 -7.74
CA LEU A 22 -9.44 -11.99 -7.50
C LEU A 22 -8.07 -11.32 -7.69
N ILE A 23 -7.92 -10.52 -8.75
CA ILE A 23 -6.72 -9.73 -9.05
C ILE A 23 -6.45 -8.71 -7.93
N GLU A 24 -7.48 -8.00 -7.46
CA GLU A 24 -7.38 -7.05 -6.34
C GLU A 24 -6.86 -7.74 -5.06
N ARG A 25 -7.43 -8.89 -4.69
CA ARG A 25 -6.96 -9.65 -3.52
C ARG A 25 -5.52 -10.14 -3.67
N ALA A 26 -5.12 -10.59 -4.85
CA ALA A 26 -3.74 -11.02 -5.09
C ALA A 26 -2.75 -9.85 -4.92
N ALA A 27 -3.12 -8.66 -5.40
CA ALA A 27 -2.32 -7.46 -5.23
C ALA A 27 -2.23 -7.03 -3.76
N ASP A 28 -3.33 -7.14 -2.99
CA ASP A 28 -3.35 -6.83 -1.56
C ASP A 28 -2.41 -7.75 -0.76
N VAL A 29 -2.50 -9.07 -0.99
CA VAL A 29 -1.65 -10.06 -0.32
C VAL A 29 -0.18 -9.83 -0.64
N LEU A 30 0.17 -9.62 -1.92
CA LEU A 30 1.55 -9.33 -2.31
C LEU A 30 2.04 -8.00 -1.70
N GLY A 31 1.18 -6.99 -1.58
CA GLY A 31 1.50 -5.74 -0.90
C GLY A 31 1.61 -5.83 0.62
N GLU A 32 0.98 -6.82 1.26
CA GLU A 32 1.20 -7.16 2.67
C GLU A 32 2.56 -7.84 2.87
N ILE A 33 2.91 -8.78 2.00
CA ILE A 33 4.22 -9.47 2.03
C ILE A 33 5.35 -8.45 1.82
N ASP A 34 5.22 -7.56 0.84
CA ASP A 34 6.20 -6.51 0.55
C ASP A 34 6.53 -5.64 1.77
N ARG A 35 5.50 -5.29 2.57
CA ARG A 35 5.66 -4.45 3.77
C ARG A 35 6.30 -5.17 4.95
N ASN A 36 6.17 -6.49 5.02
CA ASN A 36 6.62 -7.27 6.18
C ASN A 36 7.99 -7.93 5.92
N ASP A 37 8.10 -8.66 4.82
CA ASP A 37 9.22 -9.56 4.54
C ASP A 37 10.01 -9.15 3.29
N GLY A 38 9.47 -8.22 2.50
CA GLY A 38 9.97 -7.87 1.17
C GLY A 38 9.58 -8.89 0.10
N LEU A 39 9.56 -8.46 -1.16
CA LEU A 39 9.26 -9.32 -2.31
C LEU A 39 10.53 -9.74 -3.04
N SER A 40 10.48 -10.91 -3.68
CA SER A 40 11.45 -11.24 -4.73
C SER A 40 11.17 -10.38 -5.97
N ASP A 41 12.18 -10.19 -6.81
CA ASP A 41 12.06 -9.39 -8.05
C ASP A 41 10.87 -9.84 -8.91
N VAL A 42 10.68 -11.16 -9.04
CA VAL A 42 9.55 -11.73 -9.79
C VAL A 42 8.21 -11.36 -9.17
N HIS A 43 8.08 -11.39 -7.84
CA HIS A 43 6.84 -11.02 -7.19
C HIS A 43 6.58 -9.51 -7.23
N ALA A 44 7.64 -8.69 -7.20
CA ALA A 44 7.54 -7.24 -7.38
C ALA A 44 7.05 -6.89 -8.79
N ASP A 45 7.55 -7.55 -9.82
CA ASP A 45 7.10 -7.39 -11.21
C ASP A 45 5.62 -7.79 -11.36
N VAL A 46 5.22 -8.90 -10.75
CA VAL A 46 3.82 -9.34 -10.76
C VAL A 46 2.92 -8.35 -10.03
N LEU A 47 3.32 -7.86 -8.86
CA LEU A 47 2.57 -6.85 -8.12
C LEU A 47 2.43 -5.55 -8.94
N ALA A 48 3.50 -5.13 -9.63
CA ALA A 48 3.46 -3.99 -10.53
C ALA A 48 2.47 -4.22 -11.69
N ALA A 49 2.52 -5.38 -12.33
CA ALA A 49 1.61 -5.73 -13.42
C ALA A 49 0.14 -5.79 -12.96
N LEU A 50 -0.14 -6.36 -11.78
CA LEU A 50 -1.47 -6.39 -11.19
C LEU A 50 -1.99 -4.97 -10.89
N ARG A 51 -1.14 -4.12 -10.30
CA ARG A 51 -1.50 -2.72 -10.03
C ARG A 51 -1.75 -1.92 -11.31
N ILE A 52 -0.95 -2.10 -12.36
CA ILE A 52 -1.21 -1.51 -13.68
C ILE A 52 -2.57 -1.96 -14.22
N ARG A 53 -2.90 -3.24 -14.06
CA ARG A 53 -4.17 -3.79 -14.54
C ARG A 53 -5.39 -3.26 -13.79
N ILE A 54 -5.25 -2.96 -12.48
CA ILE A 54 -6.32 -2.43 -11.62
C ILE A 54 -6.46 -0.92 -11.78
N GLU A 55 -5.36 -0.18 -11.60
CA GLU A 55 -5.34 1.30 -11.52
C GLU A 55 -5.16 1.96 -12.91
N GLY A 56 -4.81 1.18 -13.93
CA GLY A 56 -4.52 1.67 -15.28
C GLY A 56 -3.14 2.32 -15.43
N LYS A 57 -2.38 2.46 -14.34
CA LYS A 57 -1.01 2.96 -14.27
C LYS A 57 -0.28 2.30 -13.09
N PRO A 58 1.05 2.14 -13.13
CA PRO A 58 1.80 1.85 -11.92
C PRO A 58 1.63 3.04 -10.95
N ARG A 59 1.65 2.81 -9.64
CA ARG A 59 1.74 3.95 -8.69
C ARG A 59 2.97 4.75 -9.10
N GLY A 60 2.80 6.05 -9.31
CA GLY A 60 3.94 6.95 -9.53
C GLY A 60 4.94 6.80 -8.38
N SER A 61 6.20 7.14 -8.64
CA SER A 61 7.20 7.17 -7.56
C SER A 61 6.69 8.03 -6.39
N LEU A 62 7.32 7.91 -5.22
CA LEU A 62 6.93 8.72 -4.07
C LEU A 62 6.83 10.22 -4.44
N GLU A 63 7.73 10.68 -5.31
CA GLU A 63 7.74 12.05 -5.86
C GLU A 63 6.49 12.37 -6.68
N ASP A 64 6.00 11.46 -7.52
CA ASP A 64 4.76 11.63 -8.29
C ASP A 64 3.53 11.68 -7.38
N LEU A 65 3.50 10.88 -6.30
CA LEU A 65 2.41 10.90 -5.31
C LEU A 65 2.43 12.19 -4.49
N LEU A 66 3.60 12.65 -4.07
CA LEU A 66 3.78 13.93 -3.37
C LEU A 66 3.42 15.11 -4.27
N THR A 67 3.74 15.03 -5.56
CA THR A 67 3.38 16.05 -6.55
C THR A 67 1.87 16.07 -6.82
N ALA A 68 1.24 14.90 -6.94
CA ALA A 68 -0.21 14.76 -7.17
C ALA A 68 -1.05 15.13 -5.94
N ALA A 69 -0.54 14.90 -4.73
CA ALA A 69 -1.20 15.31 -3.48
C ALA A 69 -1.24 16.85 -3.32
N GLY A 70 -0.45 17.59 -4.10
CA GLY A 70 -0.23 19.02 -3.91
C GLY A 70 0.46 19.32 -2.58
N PRO A 71 0.83 20.59 -2.32
CA PRO A 71 1.35 20.97 -1.01
C PRO A 71 0.31 20.59 0.05
N LEU A 72 0.73 19.77 1.03
CA LEU A 72 -0.09 19.36 2.16
C LEU A 72 -0.41 20.59 3.02
N VAL A 73 -1.39 21.39 2.62
CA VAL A 73 -1.91 22.52 3.42
C VAL A 73 -2.87 21.96 4.47
N GLY A 74 -2.35 21.10 5.33
CA GLY A 74 -2.98 20.72 6.60
C GLY A 74 -2.44 21.65 7.69
N LYS A 75 -3.30 22.17 8.57
CA LYS A 75 -2.97 23.13 9.65
C LYS A 75 -2.01 22.61 10.73
N LYS A 76 -1.28 21.52 10.48
CA LYS A 76 -0.28 20.96 11.37
C LYS A 76 0.96 20.67 10.55
N ASP A 77 1.96 21.52 10.72
CA ASP A 77 3.28 21.31 10.18
C ASP A 77 3.79 19.93 10.59
N LEU A 78 4.27 19.15 9.62
CA LEU A 78 4.89 17.84 9.89
C LEU A 78 6.08 17.96 10.85
N GLY A 79 6.75 19.13 10.86
CA GLY A 79 7.78 19.47 11.84
C GLY A 79 7.28 19.57 13.28
N ASP A 80 6.00 19.87 13.50
CA ASP A 80 5.38 19.93 14.83
C ASP A 80 5.01 18.52 15.36
N VAL A 81 4.69 17.59 14.44
CA VAL A 81 4.47 16.17 14.76
C VAL A 81 5.79 15.46 15.05
N LEU A 82 6.88 15.87 14.38
CA LEU A 82 8.22 15.30 14.56
C LEU A 82 9.06 16.01 15.64
N GLY A 83 8.72 17.25 15.99
CA GLY A 83 9.45 18.08 16.95
C GLY A 83 9.00 17.96 18.41
N GLY A 84 7.99 17.14 18.70
CA GLY A 84 7.39 17.01 20.03
C GLY A 84 8.20 16.22 21.08
N GLY A 85 9.51 16.07 20.90
CA GLY A 85 10.37 15.40 21.87
C GLY A 85 11.79 15.96 21.81
N GLU A 86 12.11 16.88 22.71
CA GLU A 86 13.50 17.17 23.07
C GLU A 86 14.15 15.87 23.58
N ASP A 87 14.99 15.24 22.76
CA ASP A 87 16.17 14.52 23.25
C ASP A 87 17.24 14.41 22.15
N LYS A 88 18.49 14.56 22.59
CA LYS A 88 19.66 14.98 21.81
C LYS A 88 20.01 14.03 20.64
N PRO A 89 20.58 14.54 19.53
CA PRO A 89 20.98 13.72 18.39
C PRO A 89 22.24 12.90 18.71
N THR A 90 22.17 11.58 18.56
CA THR A 90 23.34 10.70 18.46
C THR A 90 23.66 10.44 16.98
N ASP A 91 24.95 10.41 16.66
CA ASP A 91 25.60 10.46 15.33
C ASP A 91 25.40 9.21 14.42
N ALA A 92 24.26 8.54 14.53
CA ALA A 92 23.85 7.50 13.60
C ALA A 92 22.34 7.63 13.44
N GLY A 93 21.87 7.81 12.20
CA GLY A 93 20.50 8.20 11.84
C GLY A 93 19.36 7.23 12.16
N TRP A 94 19.43 6.55 13.31
CA TRP A 94 18.38 5.74 13.89
C TRP A 94 18.18 6.17 15.35
N PRO A 95 16.94 6.48 15.79
CA PRO A 95 16.69 6.78 17.19
C PRO A 95 16.94 5.53 18.03
N VAL A 96 17.77 5.67 19.08
CA VAL A 96 17.94 4.61 20.08
C VAL A 96 16.63 4.51 20.85
N VAL A 97 15.87 3.45 20.61
CA VAL A 97 14.68 3.13 21.41
C VAL A 97 15.18 2.59 22.75
N GLU A 98 15.15 3.41 23.79
CA GLU A 98 15.32 2.91 25.14
C GLU A 98 14.12 2.01 25.49
N GLU A 99 14.33 0.70 25.48
CA GLU A 99 13.35 -0.27 25.95
C GLU A 99 13.10 -0.07 27.45
N LYS A 100 12.10 0.76 27.79
CA LYS A 100 11.48 0.69 29.11
C LYS A 100 10.91 -0.71 29.25
N LYS A 101 11.50 -1.54 30.11
CA LYS A 101 10.93 -2.82 30.52
C LYS A 101 9.51 -2.58 31.01
N ARG A 102 8.54 -2.88 30.15
CA ARG A 102 7.13 -2.94 30.51
C ARG A 102 6.98 -4.14 31.43
N ASP A 103 6.58 -3.87 32.67
CA ASP A 103 6.23 -4.88 33.66
C ASP A 103 4.90 -5.52 33.20
N TRP A 104 5.02 -6.58 32.40
CA TRP A 104 3.90 -7.41 32.03
C TRP A 104 3.63 -8.37 33.21
N PRO A 105 2.36 -8.63 33.59
CA PRO A 105 2.08 -9.52 34.70
C PRO A 105 2.49 -10.95 34.29
N THR A 106 3.51 -11.48 34.97
CA THR A 106 3.97 -12.86 34.83
C THR A 106 2.86 -13.85 35.18
N LEU A 107 2.62 -14.80 34.29
CA LEU A 107 1.75 -15.97 34.46
C LEU A 107 2.61 -17.18 34.82
#